data_AF-I3RII7-F1
#
_entry.id   AF-I3RII7-F1
#
_cell.length_a   1.000
_cell.length_b   1.000
_cell.length_c   1.000
_cell.angle_alpha   90.00
_cell.angle_beta   90.00
_cell.angle_gamma   90.00
#
_symmetry.space_group_name_H-M   'P 1'
#
loop_
_entity.id
_entity.type
_entity.pdbx_description
1 polymer ?
#
loop_
_entity_poly.entity_id
_entity_poly.type
_entity_poly.pdbx_seq_one_letter_code
_entity_poly.pdbx_strand_id
1 'polypeptide(L)'
;AMRNEIGEEVKSAGPSIPVEILGLSGVPSAGDEMTVVRDEKKAREVALYRQGKFREVKLARQQKAKLENMFNSMTEGDVSELNIIVKADVQGSVEAICQALLELSTDEVKVKIVGSGVGGITETDATLAAASNAIIVGFNVRADASARKVVEAENLDLRY
;
A
#
# COMPACT_ATOMS: atom_id res chain seq x y z
N ALA A 1 4.73 -6.98 22.17
CA ALA A 1 3.84 -7.89 22.93
C ALA A 1 3.36 -9.00 22.01
N MET A 2 3.01 -10.18 22.53
CA MET A 2 2.46 -11.28 21.73
C MET A 2 1.05 -11.64 22.21
N ARG A 3 0.14 -11.90 21.29
CA ARG A 3 -1.24 -12.36 21.58
C ARG A 3 -1.60 -13.61 20.78
N ASN A 4 -2.45 -14.46 21.35
CA ASN A 4 -3.02 -15.62 20.65
C ASN A 4 -4.27 -15.23 19.83
N GLU A 5 -4.84 -16.20 19.12
CA GLU A 5 -6.04 -16.05 18.29
C GLU A 5 -7.31 -15.62 19.05
N ILE A 6 -7.32 -15.77 20.37
CA ILE A 6 -8.43 -15.38 21.27
C ILE A 6 -8.18 -13.99 21.89
N GLY A 7 -7.04 -13.36 21.60
CA GLY A 7 -6.67 -12.03 22.06
C GLY A 7 -6.02 -11.99 23.45
N GLU A 8 -5.66 -13.15 24.00
CA GLU A 8 -4.97 -13.25 25.29
C GLU A 8 -3.45 -13.04 25.12
N GLU A 9 -2.81 -12.41 26.10
CA GLU A 9 -1.36 -12.19 26.09
C GLU A 9 -0.61 -13.50 26.33
N VAL A 10 0.34 -13.80 25.44
CA VAL A 10 1.19 -15.00 25.53
C VAL A 10 2.66 -14.62 25.69
N LYS A 11 3.40 -15.37 26.50
CA LYS A 11 4.84 -15.15 26.73
C LYS A 11 5.73 -15.97 25.80
N SER A 12 5.23 -17.05 25.24
CA SER A 12 5.97 -17.96 24.36
C SER A 12 5.05 -18.49 23.26
N ALA A 13 5.58 -18.59 22.04
CA ALA A 13 4.92 -19.23 20.91
C ALA A 13 5.67 -20.53 20.55
N GLY A 14 4.95 -21.65 20.51
CA GLY A 14 5.49 -22.92 20.04
C GLY A 14 5.37 -23.06 18.51
N PRO A 15 5.94 -24.13 17.92
CA PRO A 15 5.72 -24.43 16.51
C PRO A 15 4.24 -24.71 16.23
N SER A 16 3.73 -24.23 15.09
CA SER A 16 2.34 -24.44 14.63
C SER A 16 1.24 -23.68 15.38
N ILE A 17 1.59 -22.66 16.19
CA ILE A 17 0.61 -21.78 16.84
C ILE A 17 0.74 -20.37 16.22
N PRO A 18 -0.32 -19.80 15.64
CA PRO A 18 -0.29 -18.42 15.15
C PRO A 18 -0.25 -17.45 16.33
N VAL A 19 0.58 -16.42 16.23
CA VAL A 19 0.65 -15.35 17.24
C VAL A 19 0.69 -13.98 16.58
N GLU A 20 -0.03 -13.04 17.15
CA GLU A 20 0.05 -11.63 16.77
C GLU A 20 1.28 -11.00 17.45
N ILE A 21 2.14 -10.35 16.67
CA ILE A 21 3.34 -9.69 17.17
C ILE A 21 3.18 -8.17 17.06
N LEU A 22 3.19 -7.52 18.22
CA LEU A 22 3.13 -6.07 18.35
C LEU A 22 4.52 -5.50 18.64
N GLY A 23 4.87 -4.40 17.97
CA GLY A 23 6.13 -3.66 18.17
C GLY A 23 7.08 -3.66 16.97
N LEU A 24 6.61 -4.08 15.79
CA LEU A 24 7.37 -3.92 14.55
C LEU A 24 7.39 -2.46 14.11
N SER A 25 8.45 -2.05 13.42
CA SER A 25 8.62 -0.67 12.95
C SER A 25 7.67 -0.28 11.81
N GLY A 26 7.00 -1.25 11.21
CA GLY A 26 6.05 -1.05 10.12
C GLY A 26 5.27 -2.34 9.84
N VAL A 27 4.35 -2.25 8.89
CA VAL A 27 3.56 -3.41 8.45
C VAL A 27 4.44 -4.28 7.54
N PRO A 28 4.71 -5.55 7.90
CA PRO A 28 5.45 -6.47 7.04
C PRO A 28 4.61 -6.88 5.83
N SER A 29 5.26 -7.37 4.77
CA SER A 29 4.53 -7.88 3.60
C SER A 29 3.88 -9.22 3.94
N ALA A 30 2.73 -9.50 3.32
CA ALA A 30 2.10 -10.79 3.48
C ALA A 30 3.01 -11.90 2.89
N GLY A 31 3.22 -12.97 3.66
CA GLY A 31 4.08 -14.09 3.24
C GLY A 31 5.58 -13.90 3.47
N ASP A 32 6.02 -12.78 4.07
CA ASP A 32 7.43 -12.59 4.43
C ASP A 32 7.89 -13.61 5.48
N GLU A 33 9.11 -14.15 5.30
CA GLU A 33 9.75 -14.98 6.32
C GLU A 33 10.25 -14.15 7.49
N MET A 34 9.87 -14.54 8.70
CA MET A 34 10.35 -13.92 9.93
C MET A 34 11.57 -14.66 10.46
N THR A 35 12.64 -13.94 10.79
CA THR A 35 13.84 -14.51 11.42
C THR A 35 14.20 -13.72 12.66
N VAL A 36 14.44 -14.43 13.77
CA VAL A 36 14.96 -13.82 14.99
C VAL A 36 16.45 -13.56 14.87
N VAL A 37 16.90 -12.41 15.34
CA VAL A 37 18.32 -12.05 15.39
C VAL A 37 18.74 -11.75 16.82
N ARG A 38 20.03 -11.93 17.10
CA ARG A 38 20.60 -11.70 18.45
C ARG A 38 20.77 -10.21 18.78
N ASP A 39 21.18 -9.42 17.79
CA ASP A 39 21.53 -8.00 17.97
C ASP A 39 20.61 -7.11 17.14
N GLU A 40 19.94 -6.14 17.78
CA GLU A 40 19.10 -5.15 17.09
C GLU A 40 19.89 -4.35 16.03
N LYS A 41 21.14 -3.98 16.35
CA LYS A 41 21.99 -3.20 15.45
C LYS A 41 22.23 -3.91 14.11
N LYS A 42 22.49 -5.22 14.15
CA LYS A 42 22.65 -6.04 12.93
C LYS A 42 21.31 -6.23 12.21
N ALA A 43 20.21 -6.41 12.95
CA ALA A 43 18.86 -6.45 12.37
C ALA A 43 18.59 -5.19 11.53
N ARG A 44 18.88 -4.03 12.11
CA ARG A 44 18.65 -2.73 11.48
C ARG A 44 19.50 -2.56 10.22
N GLU A 45 20.76 -2.95 10.27
CA GLU A 45 21.65 -2.90 9.10
C GLU A 45 21.13 -3.78 7.95
N VAL A 46 20.74 -5.02 8.25
CA VAL A 46 20.18 -5.94 7.25
C VAL A 46 18.84 -5.42 6.71
N ALA A 47 17.97 -4.87 7.57
CA ALA A 47 16.69 -4.30 7.16
C ALA A 47 16.88 -3.09 6.23
N LEU A 48 17.79 -2.18 6.56
CA LEU A 48 18.13 -1.03 5.72
C LEU A 48 18.73 -1.45 4.38
N TYR A 49 19.60 -2.46 4.38
CA TYR A 49 20.15 -3.02 3.15
C TYR A 49 19.05 -3.59 2.24
N ARG A 50 18.13 -4.39 2.80
CA ARG A 50 16.98 -4.94 2.06
C ARG A 50 16.07 -3.83 1.51
N GLN A 51 15.79 -2.80 2.32
CA GLN A 51 14.98 -1.65 1.91
C GLN A 51 15.64 -0.87 0.76
N GLY A 52 16.97 -0.66 0.85
CA GLY A 52 17.75 -0.02 -0.21
C GLY A 52 17.68 -0.79 -1.53
N LYS A 53 17.92 -2.11 -1.48
CA LYS A 53 17.82 -2.99 -2.65
C LYS A 53 16.42 -2.99 -3.26
N PHE A 54 15.38 -3.03 -2.44
CA PHE A 54 13.99 -2.95 -2.92
C PHE A 54 13.70 -1.63 -3.63
N ARG A 55 14.18 -0.52 -3.06
CA ARG A 55 14.04 0.82 -3.65
C ARG A 55 14.75 0.92 -5.00
N GLU A 56 15.96 0.38 -5.13
CA GLU A 56 16.70 0.33 -6.39
C GLU A 56 15.94 -0.45 -7.48
N VAL A 57 15.44 -1.64 -7.15
CA VAL A 57 14.65 -2.46 -8.09
C VAL A 57 13.37 -1.73 -8.51
N LYS A 58 12.68 -1.07 -7.58
CA LYS A 58 11.46 -0.30 -7.87
C LYS A 58 11.75 0.88 -8.82
N LEU A 59 12.84 1.62 -8.57
CA LEU A 59 13.28 2.73 -9.43
C LEU A 59 13.64 2.24 -10.85
N ALA A 60 14.37 1.13 -10.95
CA ALA A 60 14.73 0.54 -12.24
C ALA A 60 13.49 0.11 -13.05
N ARG A 61 12.50 -0.53 -12.40
CA ARG A 61 11.22 -0.88 -13.05
C ARG A 61 10.47 0.37 -13.53
N GLN A 62 10.44 1.43 -12.71
CA GLN A 62 9.77 2.69 -13.07
C GLN A 62 10.43 3.36 -14.28
N GLN A 63 11.77 3.38 -14.35
CA GLN A 63 12.50 3.92 -15.50
C GLN A 63 12.22 3.12 -16.78
N LYS A 64 12.20 1.78 -16.70
CA LYS A 64 11.87 0.92 -17.83
C LYS A 64 10.46 1.18 -18.36
N ALA A 65 9.46 1.21 -17.48
CA ALA A 65 8.08 1.49 -17.85
C ALA A 65 7.91 2.89 -18.46
N LYS A 66 8.64 3.90 -17.96
CA LYS A 66 8.59 5.26 -18.51
C LYS A 66 9.13 5.32 -19.95
N LEU A 67 10.19 4.55 -20.25
CA LEU A 67 10.74 4.47 -21.60
C LEU A 67 9.76 3.78 -22.56
N GLU A 68 9.19 2.65 -22.16
CA GLU A 68 8.16 1.94 -22.95
C GLU A 68 6.94 2.84 -23.21
N ASN A 69 6.45 3.54 -22.19
CA ASN A 69 5.32 4.45 -22.33
C ASN A 69 5.63 5.64 -23.24
N MET A 70 6.86 6.18 -23.23
CA MET A 70 7.23 7.30 -24.11
C MET A 70 7.12 6.93 -25.60
N PHE A 71 7.35 5.66 -25.96
CA PHE A 71 7.14 5.17 -27.33
C PHE A 71 5.66 5.00 -27.67
N ASN A 72 4.84 4.55 -26.73
CA ASN A 72 3.39 4.33 -26.93
C ASN A 72 2.59 5.64 -26.93
N SER A 73 2.98 6.64 -26.14
CA SER A 73 2.34 7.97 -26.11
C SER A 73 2.48 8.73 -27.43
N MET A 74 3.30 8.25 -28.36
CA MET A 74 3.45 8.83 -29.69
C MET A 74 2.54 8.18 -30.75
N THR A 75 1.83 7.10 -30.40
CA THR A 75 1.03 6.26 -31.32
C THR A 75 -0.46 6.16 -30.98
N GLU A 76 -0.87 6.39 -29.74
CA GLU A 76 -2.28 6.32 -29.30
C GLU A 76 -2.88 7.71 -29.02
N GLY A 77 -4.15 7.93 -29.40
CA GLY A 77 -4.92 9.15 -29.10
C GLY A 77 -5.26 9.30 -27.61
N ASP A 78 -6.14 10.25 -27.26
CA ASP A 78 -6.55 10.53 -25.87
C ASP A 78 -7.21 9.31 -25.19
N VAL A 79 -6.40 8.49 -24.50
CA VAL A 79 -6.87 7.42 -23.61
C VAL A 79 -7.29 8.04 -22.28
N SER A 80 -8.49 7.73 -21.81
CA SER A 80 -8.97 8.23 -20.52
C SER A 80 -8.31 7.46 -19.37
N GLU A 81 -7.72 8.16 -18.40
CA GLU A 81 -7.15 7.54 -17.19
C GLU A 81 -8.09 7.73 -15.99
N LEU A 82 -8.32 6.65 -15.22
CA LEU A 82 -9.00 6.70 -13.93
C LEU A 82 -7.99 6.47 -12.80
N ASN A 83 -7.72 7.52 -12.03
CA ASN A 83 -6.80 7.47 -10.90
C ASN A 83 -7.53 7.00 -9.63
N ILE A 84 -6.94 6.05 -8.91
CA ILE A 84 -7.50 5.48 -7.69
C ILE A 84 -6.43 5.42 -6.59
N ILE A 85 -6.83 5.73 -5.37
CA ILE A 85 -6.08 5.49 -4.14
C ILE A 85 -6.81 4.43 -3.32
N VAL A 86 -6.09 3.38 -2.92
CA VAL A 86 -6.66 2.25 -2.16
C VAL A 86 -6.05 2.19 -0.76
N LYS A 87 -6.89 2.21 0.27
CA LYS A 87 -6.50 1.95 1.66
C LYS A 87 -7.26 0.75 2.18
N ALA A 88 -6.58 -0.13 2.91
CA ALA A 88 -7.25 -1.24 3.60
C ALA A 88 -6.68 -1.46 4.99
N ASP A 89 -7.40 -2.22 5.80
CA ASP A 89 -7.01 -2.58 7.16
C ASP A 89 -5.82 -3.55 7.20
N VAL A 90 -5.72 -4.45 6.21
CA VAL A 90 -4.66 -5.45 6.10
C VAL A 90 -3.99 -5.45 4.72
N GLN A 91 -2.71 -5.84 4.68
CA GLN A 91 -1.88 -5.85 3.48
C GLN A 91 -2.46 -6.71 2.35
N GLY A 92 -2.97 -7.92 2.67
CA GLY A 92 -3.51 -8.83 1.67
C GLY A 92 -4.72 -8.28 0.91
N SER A 93 -5.58 -7.51 1.60
CA SER A 93 -6.73 -6.85 0.98
C SER A 93 -6.28 -5.78 -0.01
N VAL A 94 -5.25 -4.99 0.33
CA VAL A 94 -4.69 -3.97 -0.59
C VAL A 94 -4.21 -4.64 -1.87
N GLU A 95 -3.41 -5.70 -1.76
CA GLU A 95 -2.83 -6.40 -2.90
C GLU A 95 -3.92 -7.01 -3.80
N ALA A 96 -4.89 -7.71 -3.20
CA ALA A 96 -5.98 -8.34 -3.94
C ALA A 96 -6.87 -7.32 -4.67
N ILE A 97 -7.24 -6.22 -3.99
CA ILE A 97 -8.05 -5.16 -4.59
C ILE A 97 -7.28 -4.46 -5.71
N CYS A 98 -6.01 -4.14 -5.49
CA CYS A 98 -5.18 -3.51 -6.51
C CYS A 98 -5.06 -4.39 -7.77
N GLN A 99 -4.87 -5.69 -7.59
CA GLN A 99 -4.81 -6.61 -8.72
C GLN A 99 -6.15 -6.66 -9.47
N ALA A 100 -7.27 -6.82 -8.76
CA ALA A 100 -8.59 -6.87 -9.38
C ALA A 100 -8.92 -5.58 -10.16
N LEU A 101 -8.54 -4.40 -9.64
CA LEU A 101 -8.74 -3.13 -10.34
C LEU A 101 -7.89 -3.01 -11.61
N LEU A 102 -6.67 -3.54 -11.61
CA LEU A 102 -5.82 -3.56 -12.80
C LEU A 102 -6.34 -4.54 -13.87
N GLU A 103 -6.92 -5.67 -13.47
CA GLU A 103 -7.55 -6.63 -14.39
C GLU A 103 -8.81 -6.07 -15.06
N LEU A 104 -9.48 -5.10 -14.42
CA LEU A 104 -10.63 -4.38 -15.00
C LEU A 104 -10.21 -3.23 -15.95
N SER A 105 -8.92 -2.92 -16.05
CA SER A 105 -8.43 -1.88 -16.96
C SER A 105 -8.65 -2.29 -18.41
N THR A 106 -9.09 -1.35 -19.24
CA THR A 106 -9.30 -1.57 -20.68
C THR A 106 -8.40 -0.64 -21.50
N ASP A 107 -8.36 -0.85 -22.82
CA ASP A 107 -7.61 0.02 -23.73
C ASP A 107 -8.25 1.41 -23.88
N GLU A 108 -9.57 1.52 -23.65
CA GLU A 108 -10.32 2.79 -23.69
C GLU A 108 -10.20 3.60 -22.39
N VAL A 109 -10.24 2.90 -21.23
CA VAL A 109 -10.12 3.51 -19.90
C VAL A 109 -9.07 2.77 -19.09
N LYS A 110 -7.92 3.43 -18.87
CA LYS A 110 -6.82 2.88 -18.08
C LYS A 110 -7.02 3.16 -16.60
N VAL A 111 -7.10 2.10 -15.80
CA VAL A 111 -7.15 2.21 -14.33
C VAL A 111 -5.74 2.33 -13.78
N LYS A 112 -5.49 3.35 -12.97
CA LYS A 112 -4.16 3.65 -12.44
C LYS A 112 -4.22 3.85 -10.93
N ILE A 113 -3.43 3.04 -10.24
CA ILE A 113 -3.32 3.10 -8.78
C ILE A 113 -2.19 4.06 -8.42
N VAL A 114 -2.55 5.24 -7.94
CA VAL A 114 -1.60 6.32 -7.63
C VAL A 114 -0.96 6.13 -6.26
N GLY A 115 -1.74 5.58 -5.32
CA GLY A 115 -1.29 5.26 -3.98
C GLY A 115 -2.04 4.06 -3.44
N SER A 116 -1.33 3.17 -2.75
CA SER A 116 -1.94 2.09 -1.99
C SER A 116 -1.25 1.93 -0.64
N GLY A 117 -2.00 1.54 0.39
CA GLY A 117 -1.41 1.38 1.71
C GLY A 117 -2.34 0.76 2.74
N VAL A 118 -1.74 0.37 3.86
CA VAL A 118 -2.44 -0.22 5.00
C VAL A 118 -2.71 0.84 6.06
N GLY A 119 -3.89 0.78 6.67
CA GLY A 119 -4.32 1.65 7.75
C GLY A 119 -5.36 2.70 7.33
N GLY A 120 -5.70 3.56 8.29
CA GLY A 120 -6.67 4.63 8.10
C GLY A 120 -6.28 5.61 6.98
N ILE A 121 -7.28 6.29 6.44
CA ILE A 121 -7.08 7.30 5.40
C ILE A 121 -6.61 8.59 6.08
N THR A 122 -5.44 9.08 5.65
CA THR A 122 -4.77 10.24 6.25
C THR A 122 -4.88 11.49 5.38
N GLU A 123 -4.52 12.65 5.96
CA GLU A 123 -4.46 13.93 5.24
C GLU A 123 -3.54 13.88 4.00
N THR A 124 -2.43 13.13 4.09
CA THR A 124 -1.49 12.99 2.97
C THR A 124 -2.13 12.22 1.81
N ASP A 125 -2.98 11.24 2.10
CA ASP A 125 -3.70 10.48 1.08
C ASP A 125 -4.77 11.35 0.40
N ALA A 126 -5.51 12.15 1.18
CA ALA A 126 -6.49 13.09 0.66
C ALA A 126 -5.84 14.17 -0.21
N THR A 127 -4.71 14.72 0.22
CA THR A 127 -3.92 15.68 -0.56
C THR A 127 -3.41 15.07 -1.86
N LEU A 128 -2.96 13.81 -1.83
CA LEU A 128 -2.53 13.09 -3.03
C LEU A 128 -3.70 12.88 -4.01
N ALA A 129 -4.88 12.57 -3.50
CA ALA A 129 -6.09 12.42 -4.32
C ALA A 129 -6.47 13.74 -5.00
N ALA A 130 -6.45 14.85 -4.27
CA ALA A 130 -6.72 16.18 -4.82
C ALA A 130 -5.74 16.54 -5.95
N ALA A 131 -4.44 16.31 -5.73
CA ALA A 131 -3.41 16.63 -6.71
C ALA A 131 -3.45 15.76 -7.98
N SER A 132 -4.01 14.55 -7.90
CA SER A 132 -4.07 13.59 -9.00
C SER A 132 -5.47 13.34 -9.56
N ASN A 133 -6.48 14.07 -9.07
CA ASN A 133 -7.89 13.85 -9.37
C ASN A 133 -8.29 12.36 -9.21
N ALA A 134 -7.88 11.76 -8.09
CA ALA A 134 -8.08 10.35 -7.82
C ALA A 134 -9.28 10.09 -6.89
N ILE A 135 -9.95 8.96 -7.09
CA ILE A 135 -10.98 8.45 -6.17
C ILE A 135 -10.30 7.72 -5.02
N ILE A 136 -10.76 7.94 -3.79
CA ILE A 136 -10.25 7.25 -2.60
C ILE A 136 -11.19 6.11 -2.24
N VAL A 137 -10.66 4.89 -2.13
CA VAL A 137 -11.40 3.68 -1.74
C VAL A 137 -10.79 3.12 -0.46
N GLY A 138 -11.60 2.98 0.59
CA GLY A 138 -11.18 2.50 1.91
C GLY A 138 -11.85 1.19 2.33
N PHE A 139 -11.16 0.06 2.22
CA PHE A 139 -11.68 -1.24 2.64
C PHE A 139 -11.49 -1.49 4.15
N ASN A 140 -12.59 -1.55 4.89
CA ASN A 140 -12.62 -1.73 6.36
C ASN A 140 -11.78 -0.70 7.14
N VAL A 141 -11.56 0.49 6.56
CA VAL A 141 -10.83 1.59 7.18
C VAL A 141 -11.67 2.86 7.21
N ARG A 142 -11.31 3.81 8.08
CA ARG A 142 -11.97 5.10 8.18
C ARG A 142 -10.99 6.23 7.91
N ALA A 143 -11.53 7.34 7.43
CA ALA A 143 -10.79 8.59 7.32
C ALA A 143 -10.70 9.27 8.68
N ASP A 144 -9.49 9.73 9.01
CA ASP A 144 -9.23 10.55 10.18
C ASP A 144 -9.86 11.94 10.06
N ALA A 145 -9.88 12.70 11.16
CA ALA A 145 -10.54 14.00 11.20
C ALA A 145 -9.87 15.03 10.28
N SER A 146 -8.55 14.93 10.07
CA SER A 146 -7.78 15.78 9.16
C SER A 146 -8.11 15.48 7.70
N ALA A 147 -8.15 14.21 7.31
CA ALA A 147 -8.48 13.74 5.97
C ALA A 147 -9.89 14.15 5.57
N ARG A 148 -10.88 14.02 6.47
CA ARG A 148 -12.26 14.44 6.19
C ARG A 148 -12.37 15.92 5.84
N LYS A 149 -11.64 16.78 6.55
CA LYS A 149 -11.62 18.22 6.25
C LYS A 149 -11.12 18.50 4.84
N VAL A 150 -10.07 17.80 4.40
CA VAL A 150 -9.53 17.95 3.04
C VAL A 150 -10.51 17.39 2.01
N VAL A 151 -11.11 16.23 2.28
CA VAL A 151 -12.12 15.61 1.39
C VAL A 151 -13.33 16.53 1.20
N GLU A 152 -13.82 17.16 2.27
CA GLU A 152 -14.95 18.10 2.20
C GLU A 152 -14.55 19.43 1.54
N ALA A 153 -13.36 19.96 1.82
CA ALA A 153 -12.89 21.23 1.27
C ALA A 153 -12.63 21.15 -0.25
N GLU A 154 -12.03 20.05 -0.71
CA GLU A 154 -11.67 19.82 -2.11
C GLU A 154 -12.74 19.00 -2.86
N ASN A 155 -13.83 18.62 -2.19
CA ASN A 155 -14.96 17.85 -2.74
C ASN A 155 -14.53 16.53 -3.42
N LEU A 156 -13.68 15.75 -2.74
CA LEU A 156 -13.11 14.50 -3.26
C LEU A 156 -14.10 13.33 -3.15
N ASP A 157 -14.08 12.40 -4.11
CA ASP A 157 -14.87 11.15 -4.05
C ASP A 157 -14.18 10.16 -3.09
N LEU A 158 -14.78 9.98 -1.92
CA LEU A 158 -14.35 9.04 -0.89
C LEU A 158 -15.40 7.95 -0.70
N ARG A 159 -14.98 6.69 -0.89
CA ARG A 159 -15.83 5.50 -0.73
C ARG A 159 -15.23 4.51 0.26
N TYR A 160 -16.10 3.74 0.91
CA TYR A 160 -15.77 2.66 1.84
C TYR A 160 -16.23 1.32 1.30
#